data_AF-A0A3C0WST9-F1
#
_entry.id   AF-A0A3C0WST9-F1
#
_cell.length_a   1.000
_cell.length_b   1.000
_cell.length_c   1.000
_cell.angle_alpha   90.00
_cell.angle_beta   90.00
_cell.angle_gamma   90.00
#
_symmetry.space_group_name_H-M   'P 1'
#
loop_
_entity.id
_entity.type
_entity.pdbx_description
1 polymer ?
#
loop_
_entity_poly.entity_id
_entity_poly.type
_entity_poly.pdbx_seq_one_letter_code
_entity_poly.pdbx_strand_id
1 'polypeptide(L)'
;MSNAQILCSVTELVTDLRLNGDEPRLMQRIRDASQFILRNLGRFIPATETRILQGVSMETNLGAPLLSISAVRVDGITVTDYSPYPSSRCWENGPYTWLTRAAGWGSRVEIDGQWGLYDDRQDMGITINQLIESTSLVVANGSLLSPGMVLLISSEQELITAGNGGERSPAPTAAVSLLNGAIDNASEEITVDNGAEFYAGEVLQIGTEDLYIRKIGGNQLVCSRGWNSTTKAAHINDAPISVYRTYTVLRAVNGTTAAAQANETIQRYLPPADVHWLALQIAALMRQKALTAFGGRAGNSDLGETFYINEFPRQIADVRANYSIPYL
;
A
#
# COMPACT_ATOMS: atom_id res chain seq x y z
N MET A 1 11.52 10.98 -8.74
CA MET A 1 11.21 9.74 -7.98
C MET A 1 9.72 9.74 -7.68
N SER A 2 9.05 8.59 -7.78
CA SER A 2 7.61 8.51 -7.49
C SER A 2 7.36 8.50 -5.98
N ASN A 3 6.40 9.30 -5.52
CA ASN A 3 6.00 9.38 -4.12
C ASN A 3 4.77 8.48 -3.89
N ALA A 4 4.96 7.35 -3.23
CA ALA A 4 3.94 6.36 -2.91
C ALA A 4 3.49 6.50 -1.45
N GLN A 5 2.65 7.49 -1.19
CA GLN A 5 1.97 7.68 0.12
C GLN A 5 0.55 7.12 0.01
N ILE A 6 0.42 5.80 -0.04
CA ILE A 6 -0.88 5.12 -0.18
C ILE A 6 -1.27 4.48 1.15
N LEU A 7 -2.41 4.88 1.71
CA LEU A 7 -2.73 4.64 3.11
C LEU A 7 -3.75 3.50 3.33
N CYS A 8 -4.27 2.92 2.25
CA CYS A 8 -5.14 1.74 2.27
C CYS A 8 -5.03 0.99 0.94
N SER A 9 -5.50 -0.25 0.91
CA SER A 9 -5.44 -1.14 -0.25
C SER A 9 -6.82 -1.42 -0.83
N VAL A 10 -6.85 -1.90 -2.08
CA VAL A 10 -8.08 -2.29 -2.78
C VAL A 10 -8.84 -3.37 -2.01
N THR A 11 -8.17 -4.43 -1.54
CA THR A 11 -8.81 -5.52 -0.78
C THR A 11 -9.46 -5.01 0.52
N GLU A 12 -8.80 -4.08 1.23
CA GLU A 12 -9.38 -3.49 2.46
C GLU A 12 -10.66 -2.71 2.13
N LEU A 13 -10.64 -1.89 1.07
CA LEU A 13 -11.80 -1.12 0.66
C LEU A 13 -12.94 -1.99 0.12
N VAL A 14 -12.61 -3.03 -0.66
CA VAL A 14 -13.58 -4.04 -1.13
C VAL A 14 -14.24 -4.75 0.05
N THR A 15 -13.46 -5.11 1.07
CA THR A 15 -13.95 -5.77 2.27
C THR A 15 -14.85 -4.86 3.10
N ASP A 16 -14.41 -3.63 3.37
CA ASP A 16 -15.16 -2.63 4.14
C ASP A 16 -16.53 -2.33 3.50
N LEU A 17 -16.55 -2.16 2.18
CA LEU A 17 -17.75 -1.87 1.40
C LEU A 17 -18.55 -3.11 0.98
N ARG A 18 -18.06 -4.32 1.28
CA ARG A 18 -18.64 -5.60 0.87
C ARG A 18 -18.89 -5.68 -0.64
N LEU A 19 -17.92 -5.22 -1.43
CA LEU A 19 -17.98 -5.24 -2.89
C LEU A 19 -17.72 -6.65 -3.44
N ASN A 20 -18.16 -6.87 -4.68
CA ASN A 20 -17.92 -8.10 -5.42
C ASN A 20 -16.64 -8.00 -6.27
N GLY A 21 -15.51 -7.73 -5.61
CA GLY A 21 -14.20 -7.55 -6.24
C GLY A 21 -13.81 -6.13 -6.55
N ASP A 22 -12.70 -5.99 -7.28
CA ASP A 22 -12.21 -4.70 -7.74
C ASP A 22 -13.17 -4.11 -8.77
N GLU A 23 -13.32 -2.79 -8.72
CA GLU A 23 -14.15 -2.02 -9.64
C GLU A 23 -13.29 -0.98 -10.36
N PRO A 24 -13.65 -0.58 -11.59
CA PRO A 24 -12.90 0.42 -12.32
C PRO A 24 -12.62 1.67 -11.48
N ARG A 25 -11.36 2.12 -11.52
CA ARG A 25 -10.85 3.30 -10.80
C ARG A 25 -10.87 3.22 -9.28
N LEU A 26 -11.10 2.07 -8.64
CA LEU A 26 -11.05 1.97 -7.17
C LEU A 26 -9.66 2.34 -6.63
N MET A 27 -8.61 1.83 -7.26
CA MET A 27 -7.22 2.21 -6.96
C MET A 27 -6.97 3.71 -7.13
N GLN A 28 -7.58 4.37 -8.13
CA GLN A 28 -7.44 5.82 -8.30
C GLN A 28 -8.07 6.59 -7.14
N ARG A 29 -9.24 6.18 -6.66
CA ARG A 29 -9.90 6.81 -5.50
C ARG A 29 -9.08 6.65 -4.22
N ILE A 30 -8.44 5.49 -4.03
CA ILE A 30 -7.50 5.26 -2.93
C ILE A 30 -6.31 6.23 -3.02
N ARG A 31 -5.75 6.44 -4.23
CA ARG A 31 -4.68 7.43 -4.45
C ARG A 31 -5.15 8.84 -4.12
N ASP A 32 -6.33 9.23 -4.61
CA ASP A 32 -6.87 10.57 -4.38
C ASP A 32 -7.15 10.83 -2.89
N ALA A 33 -7.72 9.85 -2.18
CA ALA A 33 -7.92 9.90 -0.74
C ALA A 33 -6.60 10.04 0.03
N SER A 34 -5.60 9.24 -0.33
CA SER A 34 -4.29 9.28 0.32
C SER A 34 -3.54 10.58 0.04
N GLN A 35 -3.66 11.13 -1.19
CA GLN A 35 -3.11 12.44 -1.55
C GLN A 35 -3.80 13.57 -0.79
N PHE A 36 -5.11 13.49 -0.60
CA PHE A 36 -5.84 14.46 0.22
C PHE A 36 -5.34 14.45 1.67
N ILE A 37 -5.14 13.27 2.26
CA ILE A 37 -4.58 13.15 3.61
C ILE A 37 -3.15 13.68 3.66
N LEU A 38 -2.32 13.32 2.68
CA LEU A 38 -0.93 13.79 2.58
C LEU A 38 -0.84 15.33 2.61
N ARG A 39 -1.70 16.01 1.85
CA ARG A 39 -1.75 17.48 1.81
C ARG A 39 -2.19 18.12 3.13
N ASN A 40 -2.99 17.42 3.92
CA ASN A 40 -3.60 17.95 5.14
C ASN A 40 -2.85 17.58 6.42
N LEU A 41 -2.18 16.42 6.44
CA LEU A 41 -1.59 15.82 7.64
C LEU A 41 -0.10 15.51 7.47
N GLY A 42 0.42 15.37 6.24
CA GLY A 42 1.82 15.00 5.99
C GLY A 42 2.00 13.53 5.59
N ARG A 43 3.27 13.09 5.53
CA ARG A 43 3.67 11.76 5.05
C ARG A 43 3.61 10.74 6.19
N PHE A 44 2.81 9.69 6.05
CA PHE A 44 2.73 8.58 7.01
C PHE A 44 3.50 7.33 6.57
N ILE A 45 4.02 7.32 5.35
CA ILE A 45 4.93 6.26 4.89
C ILE A 45 6.33 6.87 4.76
N PRO A 46 7.38 6.21 5.27
CA PRO A 46 8.72 6.79 5.27
C PRO A 46 9.24 7.07 3.86
N ALA A 47 9.85 8.24 3.66
CA ALA A 47 10.55 8.61 2.44
C ALA A 47 12.06 8.77 2.70
N THR A 48 12.88 8.09 1.90
CA THR A 48 14.34 8.16 1.99
C THR A 48 14.84 9.37 1.23
N GLU A 49 15.36 10.37 1.95
CA GLU A 49 15.79 11.64 1.36
C GLU A 49 16.98 12.21 2.12
N THR A 50 17.79 13.00 1.42
CA THR A 50 18.79 13.89 2.04
C THR A 50 18.16 15.25 2.26
N ARG A 51 18.17 15.74 3.51
CA ARG A 51 17.80 17.13 3.80
C ARG A 51 19.00 17.95 4.20
N ILE A 52 19.03 19.18 3.70
CA ILE A 52 20.06 20.15 4.01
C ILE A 52 19.46 21.20 4.92
N LEU A 53 20.10 21.41 6.06
CA LEU A 53 19.76 22.44 7.04
C LEU A 53 20.92 23.43 7.12
N GLN A 54 20.60 24.70 7.34
CA GLN A 54 21.58 25.72 7.64
C GLN A 54 21.66 25.84 9.17
N GLY A 55 22.84 25.59 9.72
CA GLY A 55 23.07 25.56 11.18
C GLY A 55 23.37 26.94 11.73
N VAL A 56 22.81 27.28 12.90
CA VAL A 56 23.18 28.50 13.67
C VAL A 56 23.30 28.27 15.18
N SER A 57 23.28 27.02 15.70
CA SER A 57 23.44 26.77 17.16
C SER A 57 23.91 25.35 17.52
N MET A 58 23.85 24.95 18.80
CA MET A 58 24.07 23.56 19.29
C MET A 58 22.85 22.65 19.05
N GLU A 59 21.71 23.26 18.79
CA GLU A 59 20.44 22.59 18.50
C GLU A 59 19.99 22.97 17.10
N THR A 60 19.45 21.99 16.38
CA THR A 60 18.88 22.20 15.05
C THR A 60 17.50 21.56 14.99
N ASN A 61 16.48 22.40 14.80
CA ASN A 61 15.16 21.94 14.40
C ASN A 61 15.26 21.41 12.96
N LEU A 62 14.74 20.20 12.74
CA LEU A 62 14.83 19.53 11.45
C LEU A 62 13.89 20.11 10.40
N GLY A 63 12.89 20.90 10.79
CA GLY A 63 11.87 21.45 9.88
C GLY A 63 11.01 20.38 9.21
N ALA A 64 11.18 19.10 9.58
CA ALA A 64 10.34 18.01 9.17
C ALA A 64 10.51 16.78 10.07
N PRO A 65 9.50 15.88 10.08
CA PRO A 65 9.54 14.61 10.80
C PRO A 65 10.63 13.65 10.30
N LEU A 66 11.58 13.26 11.17
CA LEU A 66 12.68 12.34 10.87
C LEU A 66 12.50 11.02 11.62
N LEU A 67 12.33 9.90 10.93
CA LEU A 67 12.08 8.59 11.53
C LEU A 67 13.38 7.84 11.86
N SER A 68 14.36 7.94 10.97
CA SER A 68 15.66 7.28 11.13
C SER A 68 16.76 8.06 10.42
N ILE A 69 17.99 7.95 10.94
CA ILE A 69 19.18 8.62 10.41
C ILE A 69 20.11 7.54 9.85
N SER A 70 20.47 7.69 8.59
CA SER A 70 21.48 6.85 7.93
C SER A 70 22.86 7.50 8.01
N ALA A 71 22.94 8.81 7.82
CA ALA A 71 24.18 9.57 7.95
C ALA A 71 23.90 11.05 8.27
N VAL A 72 24.82 11.68 9.00
CA VAL A 72 24.85 13.13 9.19
C VAL A 72 26.20 13.64 8.73
N ARG A 73 26.19 14.70 7.92
CA ARG A 73 27.40 15.40 7.48
C ARG A 73 27.33 16.86 7.90
N VAL A 74 28.42 17.36 8.48
CA VAL A 74 28.60 18.78 8.83
C VAL A 74 29.71 19.33 7.97
N ASP A 75 29.38 20.31 7.13
CA ASP A 75 30.29 20.91 6.14
C ASP A 75 31.02 19.85 5.28
N GLY A 76 30.30 18.77 4.93
CA GLY A 76 30.80 17.65 4.11
C GLY A 76 31.50 16.54 4.90
N ILE A 77 31.73 16.70 6.21
CA ILE A 77 32.38 15.69 7.05
C ILE A 77 31.33 14.86 7.77
N THR A 78 31.41 13.53 7.67
CA THR A 78 30.50 12.62 8.41
C THR A 78 30.76 12.74 9.91
N VAL A 79 29.70 12.92 10.68
CA VAL A 79 29.74 13.03 12.14
C VAL A 79 28.83 11.97 12.77
N THR A 80 29.14 11.58 14.00
CA THR A 80 28.35 10.62 14.79
C THR A 80 28.08 11.11 16.22
N ASP A 81 28.60 12.28 16.60
CA ASP A 81 28.49 12.90 17.92
C ASP A 81 27.22 13.74 18.07
N TYR A 82 26.08 13.20 17.66
CA TYR A 82 24.77 13.86 17.76
C TYR A 82 23.79 13.02 18.57
N SER A 83 22.72 13.67 19.05
CA SER A 83 21.63 13.00 19.76
C SER A 83 20.28 13.46 19.21
N PRO A 84 19.41 12.53 18.77
CA PRO A 84 18.09 12.87 18.27
C PRO A 84 17.07 13.05 19.40
N TYR A 85 16.16 14.00 19.22
CA TYR A 85 15.12 14.34 20.18
C TYR A 85 13.73 14.44 19.53
N PRO A 86 12.66 14.11 20.27
CA PRO A 86 12.67 13.57 21.65
C PRO A 86 13.28 12.17 21.73
N SER A 87 13.91 11.82 22.86
CA SER A 87 14.68 10.57 23.01
C SER A 87 13.82 9.30 22.82
N SER A 88 12.51 9.41 23.06
CA SER A 88 11.53 8.33 22.87
C SER A 88 10.63 8.53 21.65
N ARG A 89 11.01 9.42 20.71
CA ARG A 89 10.18 9.88 19.58
C ARG A 89 8.89 10.57 20.04
N CYS A 90 8.19 11.26 19.12
CA CYS A 90 6.96 11.97 19.47
C CYS A 90 5.81 11.01 19.84
N TRP A 91 5.83 9.80 19.31
CA TRP A 91 4.92 8.69 19.60
C TRP A 91 5.62 7.37 19.21
N GLU A 92 5.03 6.23 19.56
CA GLU A 92 5.50 4.91 19.13
C GLU A 92 5.57 4.84 17.60
N ASN A 93 6.69 4.39 17.04
CA ASN A 93 7.00 4.42 15.60
C ASN A 93 6.99 5.83 14.97
N GLY A 94 6.96 6.88 15.79
CA GLY A 94 6.95 8.27 15.36
C GLY A 94 8.33 8.86 15.08
N PRO A 95 8.37 10.15 14.74
CA PRO A 95 9.58 10.84 14.35
C PRO A 95 10.33 11.46 15.53
N TYR A 96 11.60 11.75 15.28
CA TYR A 96 12.39 12.80 15.90
C TYR A 96 12.14 14.13 15.19
N THR A 97 12.32 15.22 15.92
CA THR A 97 12.04 16.57 15.45
C THR A 97 13.30 17.41 15.45
N TRP A 98 14.20 17.22 16.41
CA TRP A 98 15.38 18.08 16.60
C TRP A 98 16.63 17.20 16.81
N LEU A 99 17.80 17.73 16.47
CA LEU A 99 19.10 17.12 16.80
C LEU A 99 19.93 18.07 17.66
N THR A 100 20.65 17.51 18.61
CA THR A 100 21.67 18.24 19.37
C THR A 100 23.05 17.69 19.09
N ARG A 101 24.06 18.55 19.15
CA ARG A 101 25.47 18.20 18.98
C ARG A 101 26.31 19.12 19.85
N ALA A 102 27.07 18.56 20.80
CA ALA A 102 27.84 19.33 21.77
C ALA A 102 28.92 20.21 21.12
N ALA A 103 29.51 19.73 20.02
CA ALA A 103 30.48 20.48 19.22
C ALA A 103 29.85 21.59 18.36
N GLY A 104 28.52 21.78 18.43
CA GLY A 104 27.77 22.70 17.59
C GLY A 104 27.52 22.19 16.17
N TRP A 105 26.70 22.91 15.41
CA TRP A 105 26.48 22.67 14.00
C TRP A 105 27.34 23.60 13.14
N GLY A 106 27.75 23.13 11.97
CA GLY A 106 28.49 23.90 10.97
C GLY A 106 27.58 24.74 10.08
N SER A 107 28.14 25.29 9.00
CA SER A 107 27.39 26.15 8.06
C SER A 107 26.34 25.36 7.25
N ARG A 108 26.63 24.08 7.00
CA ARG A 108 25.78 23.16 6.25
C ARG A 108 25.69 21.84 6.99
N VAL A 109 24.46 21.40 7.28
CA VAL A 109 24.19 20.09 7.86
C VAL A 109 23.38 19.29 6.86
N GLU A 110 23.88 18.13 6.45
CA GLU A 110 23.17 17.20 5.57
C GLU A 110 22.78 15.98 6.38
N ILE A 111 21.51 15.59 6.28
CA ILE A 111 20.96 14.45 6.99
C ILE A 111 20.36 13.52 5.95
N ASP A 112 21.00 12.36 5.78
CA ASP A 112 20.46 11.24 5.03
C ASP A 112 19.64 10.39 5.98
N GLY A 113 18.39 10.10 5.63
CA GLY A 113 17.53 9.32 6.50
C GLY A 113 16.17 9.06 5.93
N GLN A 114 15.31 8.45 6.75
CA GLN A 114 13.90 8.27 6.43
C GLN A 114 13.07 9.35 7.11
N TRP A 115 12.23 10.03 6.34
CA TRP A 115 11.42 11.16 6.76
C TRP A 115 9.93 10.80 6.66
N GLY A 116 9.14 11.17 7.66
CA GLY A 116 7.73 10.83 7.75
C GLY A 116 7.22 10.82 9.20
N LEU A 117 5.94 10.59 9.38
CA LEU A 117 5.25 10.63 10.67
C LEU A 117 5.13 9.25 11.31
N TYR A 118 5.33 8.16 10.57
CA TYR A 118 5.12 6.81 11.07
C TYR A 118 5.99 5.80 10.33
N ASP A 119 6.51 4.81 11.06
CA ASP A 119 7.30 3.69 10.54
C ASP A 119 6.89 2.38 11.23
N ASP A 120 5.70 1.91 10.90
CA ASP A 120 5.22 0.60 11.31
C ASP A 120 5.11 -0.34 10.10
N ARG A 121 5.43 -1.62 10.33
CA ARG A 121 5.61 -2.61 9.28
C ARG A 121 5.07 -3.96 9.72
N GLN A 122 4.34 -4.61 8.83
CA GLN A 122 3.87 -5.97 9.01
C GLN A 122 4.63 -6.92 8.09
N ASP A 123 5.17 -8.00 8.66
CA ASP A 123 5.71 -9.11 7.88
C ASP A 123 4.58 -9.85 7.16
N MET A 124 4.75 -10.07 5.86
CA MET A 124 3.78 -10.77 5.03
C MET A 124 3.94 -12.30 5.06
N GLY A 125 4.99 -12.80 5.71
CA GLY A 125 5.27 -14.23 5.87
C GLY A 125 5.70 -14.91 4.56
N ILE A 126 6.20 -14.15 3.59
CA ILE A 126 6.64 -14.64 2.29
C ILE A 126 8.00 -14.07 1.90
N THR A 127 8.76 -14.87 1.16
CA THR A 127 10.02 -14.47 0.53
C THR A 127 9.89 -14.47 -0.99
N ILE A 128 10.60 -13.56 -1.66
CA ILE A 128 10.56 -13.43 -3.11
C ILE A 128 11.94 -13.39 -3.75
N ASN A 129 11.95 -13.70 -5.05
CA ASN A 129 13.06 -13.45 -5.95
C ASN A 129 12.57 -12.48 -7.02
N GLN A 130 13.27 -11.36 -7.21
CA GLN A 130 12.87 -10.32 -8.16
C GLN A 130 14.11 -9.68 -8.79
N LEU A 131 14.13 -9.63 -10.11
CA LEU A 131 15.21 -8.99 -10.86
C LEU A 131 15.06 -7.47 -10.82
N ILE A 132 16.18 -6.76 -10.95
CA ILE A 132 16.22 -5.29 -10.81
C ILE A 132 15.30 -4.52 -11.78
N GLU A 133 15.09 -5.03 -12.99
CA GLU A 133 14.22 -4.40 -14.00
C GLU A 133 12.79 -4.97 -14.00
N SER A 134 12.47 -5.91 -13.12
CA SER A 134 11.15 -6.57 -13.11
C SER A 134 10.08 -5.58 -12.67
N THR A 135 9.02 -5.38 -13.45
CA THR A 135 7.83 -4.64 -13.00
C THR A 135 6.73 -5.57 -12.49
N SER A 136 7.03 -6.86 -12.40
CA SER A 136 6.17 -7.87 -11.79
C SER A 136 6.74 -8.39 -10.48
N LEU A 137 5.84 -8.70 -9.56
CA LEU A 137 6.10 -9.40 -8.31
C LEU A 137 5.24 -10.66 -8.29
N VAL A 138 5.87 -11.82 -8.13
CA VAL A 138 5.18 -13.12 -8.13
C VAL A 138 5.26 -13.72 -6.73
N VAL A 139 4.13 -14.21 -6.23
CA VAL A 139 4.03 -14.80 -4.89
C VAL A 139 3.40 -16.19 -4.94
N ALA A 140 3.65 -17.02 -3.93
CA ALA A 140 3.04 -18.34 -3.83
C ALA A 140 1.58 -18.29 -3.37
N ASN A 141 1.17 -17.23 -2.68
CA ASN A 141 -0.18 -17.02 -2.18
C ASN A 141 -0.67 -15.60 -2.54
N GLY A 142 -1.65 -15.52 -3.45
CA GLY A 142 -2.25 -14.27 -3.91
C GLY A 142 -3.19 -13.60 -2.88
N SER A 143 -3.52 -14.26 -1.77
CA SER A 143 -4.36 -13.65 -0.73
C SER A 143 -3.62 -12.60 0.09
N LEU A 144 -2.29 -12.58 0.04
CA LEU A 144 -1.45 -11.76 0.91
C LEU A 144 -1.27 -10.34 0.38
N LEU A 145 -1.35 -10.14 -0.93
CA LEU A 145 -1.05 -8.87 -1.57
C LEU A 145 -2.30 -8.22 -2.18
N SER A 146 -2.30 -6.89 -2.22
CA SER A 146 -3.36 -6.11 -2.84
C SER A 146 -2.79 -4.84 -3.48
N PRO A 147 -3.34 -4.40 -4.63
CA PRO A 147 -3.10 -3.05 -5.12
C PRO A 147 -3.32 -2.01 -4.01
N GLY A 148 -2.41 -1.03 -3.95
CA GLY A 148 -2.36 0.02 -2.94
C GLY A 148 -1.46 -0.27 -1.75
N MET A 149 -0.96 -1.50 -1.58
CA MET A 149 0.07 -1.77 -0.58
C MET A 149 1.41 -1.14 -1.00
N VAL A 150 2.07 -0.48 -0.05
CA VAL A 150 3.49 -0.10 -0.16
C VAL A 150 4.30 -1.13 0.61
N LEU A 151 5.18 -1.81 -0.10
CA LEU A 151 6.02 -2.88 0.41
C LEU A 151 7.41 -2.34 0.72
N LEU A 152 8.08 -2.99 1.68
CA LEU A 152 9.51 -2.93 1.89
C LEU A 152 10.09 -4.32 1.64
N ILE A 153 11.11 -4.38 0.78
CA ILE A 153 11.86 -5.59 0.47
C ILE A 153 13.34 -5.24 0.63
N SER A 154 13.99 -5.82 1.65
CA SER A 154 15.32 -5.41 2.09
C SER A 154 15.35 -3.89 2.38
N SER A 155 16.01 -3.07 1.54
CA SER A 155 16.02 -1.61 1.64
C SER A 155 15.17 -0.88 0.59
N GLU A 156 14.50 -1.60 -0.30
CA GLU A 156 13.72 -1.03 -1.40
C GLU A 156 12.24 -0.92 -1.04
N GLN A 157 11.62 0.21 -1.39
CA GLN A 157 10.17 0.35 -1.34
C GLN A 157 9.56 0.15 -2.72
N GLU A 158 8.45 -0.61 -2.76
CA GLU A 158 7.67 -0.86 -3.98
C GLU A 158 6.18 -0.60 -3.73
N LEU A 159 5.49 -0.01 -4.70
CA LEU A 159 4.04 0.16 -4.66
C LEU A 159 3.37 -0.88 -5.55
N ILE A 160 2.44 -1.67 -4.99
CA ILE A 160 1.58 -2.53 -5.79
C ILE A 160 0.53 -1.68 -6.49
N THR A 161 0.49 -1.76 -7.82
CA THR A 161 -0.39 -0.93 -8.65
C THR A 161 -1.53 -1.70 -9.32
N ALA A 162 -1.39 -3.01 -9.51
CA ALA A 162 -2.44 -3.87 -10.05
C ALA A 162 -2.22 -5.35 -9.65
N GLY A 163 -3.29 -6.14 -9.64
CA GLY A 163 -3.31 -7.55 -9.24
C GLY A 163 -4.73 -8.04 -8.95
N ASN A 164 -4.88 -9.26 -8.43
CA ASN A 164 -6.15 -9.86 -7.98
C ASN A 164 -7.28 -9.89 -9.05
N GLY A 165 -6.93 -9.93 -10.33
CA GLY A 165 -7.90 -9.92 -11.44
C GLY A 165 -8.58 -8.57 -11.66
N GLY A 166 -8.16 -7.52 -10.94
CA GLY A 166 -8.67 -6.17 -11.08
C GLY A 166 -8.23 -5.46 -12.37
N GLU A 167 -8.54 -4.17 -12.47
CA GLU A 167 -8.21 -3.37 -13.64
C GLU A 167 -6.68 -3.36 -13.86
N ARG A 168 -6.22 -3.73 -15.07
CA ARG A 168 -4.79 -3.82 -15.43
C ARG A 168 -4.00 -4.89 -14.66
N SER A 169 -4.68 -5.84 -14.01
CA SER A 169 -4.01 -7.00 -13.42
C SER A 169 -3.22 -7.77 -14.48
N PRO A 170 -2.02 -8.28 -14.17
CA PRO A 170 -1.38 -9.31 -14.97
C PRO A 170 -2.30 -10.52 -15.17
N ALA A 171 -2.05 -11.29 -16.24
CA ALA A 171 -2.74 -12.54 -16.48
C ALA A 171 -2.54 -13.53 -15.31
N PRO A 172 -3.56 -14.33 -14.96
CA PRO A 172 -3.40 -15.34 -13.94
C PRO A 172 -2.47 -16.46 -14.42
N THR A 173 -1.88 -17.19 -13.49
CA THR A 173 -1.02 -18.34 -13.78
C THR A 173 -1.82 -19.62 -13.64
N ALA A 174 -1.60 -20.59 -14.53
CA ALA A 174 -2.28 -21.89 -14.44
C ALA A 174 -2.01 -22.57 -13.08
N ALA A 175 -3.06 -23.06 -12.44
CA ALA A 175 -2.96 -24.02 -11.35
C ALA A 175 -2.63 -25.41 -11.92
N VAL A 176 -2.14 -26.32 -11.09
CA VAL A 176 -1.94 -27.72 -11.50
C VAL A 176 -3.26 -28.49 -11.38
N SER A 177 -4.08 -28.16 -10.38
CA SER A 177 -5.41 -28.71 -10.17
C SER A 177 -6.42 -28.23 -11.22
N LEU A 178 -7.34 -29.11 -11.60
CA LEU A 178 -8.50 -28.81 -12.46
C LEU A 178 -9.80 -28.86 -11.64
N LEU A 179 -10.91 -28.50 -12.28
CA LEU A 179 -12.25 -28.75 -11.74
C LEU A 179 -12.54 -30.25 -11.73
N ASN A 180 -12.93 -30.76 -10.56
CA ASN A 180 -13.35 -32.15 -10.36
C ASN A 180 -14.88 -32.21 -10.21
N GLY A 181 -15.55 -32.00 -11.33
CA GLY A 181 -16.99 -31.92 -11.48
C GLY A 181 -17.39 -30.72 -12.35
N ALA A 182 -18.42 -30.91 -13.18
CA ALA A 182 -19.04 -29.79 -13.87
C ALA A 182 -19.80 -28.91 -12.87
N ILE A 183 -19.76 -27.59 -13.08
CA ILE A 183 -20.47 -26.61 -12.28
C ILE A 183 -21.40 -25.78 -13.18
N ASP A 184 -22.56 -25.41 -12.64
CA ASP A 184 -23.56 -24.57 -13.32
C ASP A 184 -23.66 -23.20 -12.64
N ASN A 185 -24.51 -22.30 -13.14
CA ASN A 185 -24.63 -20.93 -12.60
C ASN A 185 -25.16 -20.85 -11.15
N ALA A 186 -25.72 -21.93 -10.60
CA ALA A 186 -26.26 -21.98 -9.24
C ALA A 186 -25.25 -22.56 -8.22
N SER A 187 -24.17 -23.15 -8.70
CA SER A 187 -23.11 -23.73 -7.87
C SER A 187 -22.37 -22.64 -7.09
N GLU A 188 -22.31 -22.74 -5.76
CA GLU A 188 -21.57 -21.82 -4.86
C GLU A 188 -20.36 -22.50 -4.19
N GLU A 189 -20.26 -23.82 -4.35
CA GLU A 189 -19.12 -24.65 -3.94
C GLU A 189 -18.58 -25.34 -5.19
N ILE A 190 -17.25 -25.37 -5.32
CA ILE A 190 -16.56 -26.03 -6.43
C ILE A 190 -15.65 -27.13 -5.86
N THR A 191 -15.65 -28.30 -6.50
CA THR A 191 -14.72 -29.38 -6.15
C THR A 191 -13.55 -29.35 -7.13
N VAL A 192 -12.34 -29.47 -6.60
CA VAL A 192 -11.09 -29.48 -7.38
C VAL A 192 -10.33 -30.78 -7.15
N ASP A 193 -9.41 -31.12 -8.04
CA ASP A 193 -8.58 -32.32 -7.88
C ASP A 193 -7.70 -32.26 -6.62
N ASN A 194 -7.15 -31.08 -6.31
CA ASN A 194 -6.27 -30.87 -5.18
C ASN A 194 -6.48 -29.48 -4.54
N GLY A 195 -7.20 -29.45 -3.41
CA GLY A 195 -7.47 -28.20 -2.69
C GLY A 195 -6.25 -27.58 -2.01
N ALA A 196 -5.15 -28.34 -1.82
CA ALA A 196 -3.93 -27.86 -1.17
C ALA A 196 -3.14 -26.86 -2.03
N GLU A 197 -3.48 -26.71 -3.32
CA GLU A 197 -2.84 -25.75 -4.22
C GLU A 197 -3.36 -24.32 -4.08
N PHE A 198 -4.43 -24.13 -3.29
CA PHE A 198 -5.15 -22.88 -3.18
C PHE A 198 -5.11 -22.34 -1.75
N TYR A 199 -5.30 -21.04 -1.62
CA TYR A 199 -5.42 -20.36 -0.34
C TYR A 199 -6.74 -19.59 -0.26
N ALA A 200 -7.35 -19.58 0.92
CA ALA A 200 -8.50 -18.72 1.16
C ALA A 200 -8.10 -17.25 0.99
N GLY A 201 -8.95 -16.47 0.33
CA GLY A 201 -8.69 -15.08 -0.05
C GLY A 201 -8.07 -14.89 -1.44
N GLU A 202 -7.73 -15.96 -2.16
CA GLU A 202 -7.26 -15.85 -3.54
C GLU A 202 -8.42 -15.61 -4.54
N VAL A 203 -8.07 -14.99 -5.67
CA VAL A 203 -8.95 -14.91 -6.85
C VAL A 203 -8.48 -15.94 -7.88
N LEU A 204 -9.40 -16.80 -8.27
CA LEU A 204 -9.26 -17.79 -9.33
C LEU A 204 -9.88 -17.28 -10.62
N GLN A 205 -9.48 -17.87 -11.73
CA GLN A 205 -10.13 -17.74 -13.03
C GLN A 205 -10.39 -19.12 -13.65
N ILE A 206 -11.61 -19.31 -14.16
CA ILE A 206 -12.00 -20.47 -14.95
C ILE A 206 -12.66 -19.95 -16.23
N GLY A 207 -12.06 -20.22 -17.39
CA GLY A 207 -12.44 -19.55 -18.64
C GLY A 207 -12.30 -18.02 -18.51
N THR A 208 -13.42 -17.31 -18.53
CA THR A 208 -13.48 -15.84 -18.35
C THR A 208 -14.17 -15.41 -17.04
N GLU A 209 -14.49 -16.36 -16.17
CA GLU A 209 -15.12 -16.10 -14.89
C GLU A 209 -14.07 -16.03 -13.79
N ASP A 210 -14.13 -14.98 -12.97
CA ASP A 210 -13.33 -14.84 -11.77
C ASP A 210 -14.12 -15.32 -10.54
N LEU A 211 -13.45 -16.00 -9.63
CA LEU A 211 -14.03 -16.57 -8.40
C LEU A 211 -13.16 -16.22 -7.20
N TYR A 212 -13.74 -15.69 -6.13
CA TYR A 212 -13.00 -15.42 -4.88
C TYR A 212 -13.18 -16.55 -3.87
N ILE A 213 -12.08 -17.14 -3.41
CA ILE A 213 -12.12 -18.24 -2.44
C ILE A 213 -12.40 -17.69 -1.05
N ARG A 214 -13.56 -18.02 -0.47
CA ARG A 214 -13.91 -17.64 0.91
C ARG A 214 -13.36 -18.63 1.93
N LYS A 215 -13.40 -19.92 1.60
CA LYS A 215 -13.02 -21.01 2.51
C LYS A 215 -12.60 -22.25 1.71
N ILE A 216 -11.69 -23.02 2.29
CA ILE A 216 -11.24 -24.32 1.75
C ILE A 216 -11.57 -25.41 2.78
N GLY A 217 -12.14 -26.51 2.30
CA GLY A 217 -12.43 -27.72 3.07
C GLY A 217 -12.00 -28.96 2.30
N GLY A 218 -10.75 -29.41 2.50
CA GLY A 218 -10.16 -30.46 1.66
C GLY A 218 -10.14 -30.01 0.20
N ASN A 219 -10.74 -30.80 -0.69
CA ASN A 219 -10.86 -30.51 -2.12
C ASN A 219 -12.08 -29.65 -2.50
N GLN A 220 -12.84 -29.14 -1.52
CA GLN A 220 -13.98 -28.26 -1.76
C GLN A 220 -13.58 -26.81 -1.48
N LEU A 221 -13.81 -25.94 -2.46
CA LEU A 221 -13.62 -24.50 -2.35
C LEU A 221 -14.99 -23.82 -2.29
N VAL A 222 -15.25 -23.09 -1.21
CA VAL A 222 -16.43 -22.22 -1.11
C VAL A 222 -16.05 -20.88 -1.72
N CYS A 223 -16.68 -20.52 -2.83
CA CYS A 223 -16.30 -19.35 -3.61
C CYS A 223 -17.42 -18.32 -3.69
N SER A 224 -17.07 -17.05 -3.86
CA SER A 224 -17.96 -16.02 -4.40
C SER A 224 -17.72 -15.95 -5.91
N ARG A 225 -18.75 -16.27 -6.68
CA ARG A 225 -18.67 -16.39 -8.15
C ARG A 225 -19.09 -15.12 -8.88
N GLY A 226 -18.58 -14.95 -10.10
CA GLY A 226 -18.75 -13.70 -10.84
C GLY A 226 -18.02 -12.55 -10.17
N TRP A 227 -16.87 -12.84 -9.54
CA TRP A 227 -16.03 -11.84 -8.87
C TRP A 227 -15.45 -10.85 -9.90
N ASN A 228 -15.00 -9.67 -9.46
CA ASN A 228 -14.51 -8.60 -10.32
C ASN A 228 -15.50 -8.23 -11.46
N SER A 229 -16.80 -8.32 -11.17
CA SER A 229 -17.89 -8.09 -12.14
C SER A 229 -17.89 -9.02 -13.36
N THR A 230 -17.29 -10.20 -13.26
CA THR A 230 -17.38 -11.23 -14.31
C THR A 230 -18.74 -11.95 -14.28
N THR A 231 -19.12 -12.57 -15.40
CA THR A 231 -20.39 -13.30 -15.51
C THR A 231 -20.21 -14.75 -15.06
N LYS A 232 -21.08 -15.24 -14.18
CA LYS A 232 -21.14 -16.66 -13.81
C LYS A 232 -21.38 -17.51 -15.07
N ALA A 233 -20.57 -18.55 -15.28
CA ALA A 233 -20.70 -19.45 -16.43
C ALA A 233 -20.78 -20.91 -15.99
N ALA A 234 -21.34 -21.77 -16.84
CA ALA A 234 -21.21 -23.21 -16.65
C ALA A 234 -19.82 -23.65 -17.10
N HIS A 235 -19.18 -24.53 -16.33
CA HIS A 235 -17.87 -25.09 -16.64
C HIS A 235 -17.93 -26.61 -16.60
N ILE A 236 -17.21 -27.25 -17.51
CA ILE A 236 -17.14 -28.70 -17.61
C ILE A 236 -16.18 -29.30 -16.58
N ASN A 237 -16.29 -30.61 -16.35
CA ASN A 237 -15.25 -31.37 -15.66
C ASN A 237 -13.89 -31.18 -16.36
N ASP A 238 -12.81 -31.20 -15.58
CA ASP A 238 -11.43 -31.00 -16.04
C ASP A 238 -11.17 -29.62 -16.68
N ALA A 239 -12.07 -28.65 -16.47
CA ALA A 239 -11.83 -27.29 -16.91
C ALA A 239 -10.59 -26.70 -16.19
N PRO A 240 -9.67 -26.04 -16.92
CA PRO A 240 -8.48 -25.44 -16.34
C PRO A 240 -8.80 -24.33 -15.33
N ILE A 241 -8.08 -24.33 -14.21
CA ILE A 241 -8.12 -23.29 -13.19
C ILE A 241 -6.83 -22.48 -13.27
N SER A 242 -6.93 -21.16 -13.20
CA SER A 242 -5.79 -20.25 -13.06
C SER A 242 -5.95 -19.40 -11.80
N VAL A 243 -4.84 -18.89 -11.25
CA VAL A 243 -4.81 -18.11 -10.00
C VAL A 243 -4.07 -16.79 -10.20
N TYR A 244 -4.61 -15.70 -9.66
CA TYR A 244 -3.94 -14.39 -9.69
C TYR A 244 -2.87 -14.28 -8.61
N ARG A 245 -1.63 -14.62 -8.97
CA ARG A 245 -0.44 -14.58 -8.08
C ARG A 245 0.67 -13.63 -8.56
N THR A 246 0.41 -12.91 -9.64
CA THR A 246 1.34 -11.95 -10.24
C THR A 246 0.79 -10.55 -10.08
N TYR A 247 1.61 -9.64 -9.58
CA TYR A 247 1.26 -8.25 -9.31
C TYR A 247 2.12 -7.30 -10.13
N THR A 248 1.53 -6.19 -10.57
CA THR A 248 2.29 -5.09 -11.18
C THR A 248 2.77 -4.15 -10.10
N VAL A 249 4.07 -3.89 -10.05
CA VAL A 249 4.70 -3.01 -9.07
C VAL A 249 5.34 -1.79 -9.72
N LEU A 250 5.32 -0.68 -8.98
CA LEU A 250 6.20 0.46 -9.23
C LEU A 250 7.34 0.40 -8.22
N ARG A 251 8.56 0.31 -8.73
CA ARG A 251 9.80 0.13 -7.95
C ARG A 251 10.44 1.44 -7.57
N ALA A 252 11.41 1.37 -6.65
CA ALA A 252 12.19 2.53 -6.20
C ALA A 252 11.32 3.75 -5.81
N VAL A 253 10.21 3.49 -5.10
CA VAL A 253 9.32 4.58 -4.65
C VAL A 253 9.87 5.21 -3.38
N ASN A 254 9.37 6.40 -3.03
CA ASN A 254 9.69 7.09 -1.78
C ASN A 254 11.21 7.31 -1.58
N GLY A 255 11.94 7.53 -2.67
CA GLY A 255 13.36 7.85 -2.64
C GLY A 255 14.30 6.67 -2.43
N THR A 256 13.78 5.44 -2.40
CA THR A 256 14.62 4.24 -2.42
C THR A 256 15.17 3.95 -3.81
N THR A 257 16.12 3.01 -3.89
CA THR A 257 16.73 2.56 -5.16
C THR A 257 16.34 1.12 -5.43
N ALA A 258 16.06 0.81 -6.70
CA ALA A 258 15.76 -0.54 -7.14
C ALA A 258 16.97 -1.47 -6.95
N ALA A 259 16.75 -2.63 -6.35
CA ALA A 259 17.76 -3.68 -6.17
C ALA A 259 17.24 -5.02 -6.70
N ALA A 260 18.16 -5.94 -7.02
CA ALA A 260 17.81 -7.33 -7.25
C ALA A 260 17.59 -8.00 -5.88
N GLN A 261 16.50 -8.74 -5.74
CA GLN A 261 16.07 -9.38 -4.50
C GLN A 261 16.21 -10.89 -4.64
N ALA A 262 16.84 -11.54 -3.65
CA ALA A 262 17.07 -12.98 -3.67
C ALA A 262 16.70 -13.61 -2.31
N ASN A 263 15.56 -14.30 -2.29
CA ASN A 263 14.95 -14.88 -1.08
C ASN A 263 14.71 -13.86 0.04
N GLU A 264 14.31 -12.64 -0.33
CA GLU A 264 14.10 -11.55 0.61
C GLU A 264 12.66 -11.54 1.13
N THR A 265 12.50 -11.26 2.41
CA THR A 265 11.18 -11.15 3.05
C THR A 265 10.45 -9.89 2.59
N ILE A 266 9.13 -10.01 2.42
CA ILE A 266 8.28 -8.85 2.16
C ILE A 266 7.66 -8.35 3.46
N GLN A 267 7.77 -7.04 3.68
CA GLN A 267 6.99 -6.33 4.68
C GLN A 267 6.06 -5.32 4.01
N ARG A 268 4.94 -5.00 4.64
CA ARG A 268 4.02 -3.92 4.23
C ARG A 268 4.09 -2.78 5.23
N TYR A 269 4.15 -1.54 4.75
CA TYR A 269 3.96 -0.37 5.62
C TYR A 269 2.51 -0.25 6.09
N LEU A 270 2.34 -0.09 7.40
CA LEU A 270 1.06 0.15 8.04
C LEU A 270 0.98 1.60 8.50
N PRO A 271 0.08 2.42 7.94
CA PRO A 271 -0.23 3.71 8.54
C PRO A 271 -0.97 3.51 9.88
N PRO A 272 -0.99 4.53 10.75
CA PRO A 272 -1.76 4.46 11.98
C PRO A 272 -3.24 4.15 11.73
N ALA A 273 -3.88 3.44 12.65
CA ALA A 273 -5.24 2.93 12.45
C ALA A 273 -6.28 4.02 12.15
N ASP A 274 -6.17 5.19 12.77
CA ASP A 274 -7.08 6.33 12.55
C ASP A 274 -6.86 6.99 11.17
N VAL A 275 -5.60 7.11 10.74
CA VAL A 275 -5.21 7.57 9.40
C VAL A 275 -5.67 6.58 8.32
N HIS A 276 -5.47 5.28 8.56
CA HIS A 276 -5.93 4.20 7.69
C HIS A 276 -7.45 4.24 7.51
N TRP A 277 -8.18 4.33 8.63
CA TRP A 277 -9.63 4.42 8.64
C TRP A 277 -10.12 5.66 7.88
N LEU A 278 -9.51 6.83 8.11
CA LEU A 278 -9.85 8.05 7.40
C LEU A 278 -9.63 7.91 5.89
N ALA A 279 -8.54 7.26 5.47
CA ALA A 279 -8.26 7.00 4.05
C ALA A 279 -9.33 6.11 3.40
N LEU A 280 -9.73 5.03 4.09
CA LEU A 280 -10.82 4.16 3.65
C LEU A 280 -12.15 4.93 3.50
N GLN A 281 -12.53 5.72 4.51
CA GLN A 281 -13.79 6.48 4.48
C GLN A 281 -13.83 7.52 3.35
N ILE A 282 -12.72 8.23 3.12
CA ILE A 282 -12.62 9.19 2.01
C ILE A 282 -12.72 8.46 0.66
N ALA A 283 -12.00 7.36 0.47
CA ALA A 283 -12.05 6.58 -0.77
C ALA A 283 -13.45 5.99 -1.02
N ALA A 284 -14.11 5.47 0.02
CA ALA A 284 -15.48 4.99 -0.01
C ALA A 284 -16.46 6.09 -0.43
N LEU A 285 -16.34 7.28 0.17
CA LEU A 285 -17.18 8.43 -0.19
C LEU A 285 -16.97 8.85 -1.65
N MET A 286 -15.71 8.93 -2.10
CA MET A 286 -15.37 9.25 -3.50
C MET A 286 -16.02 8.26 -4.46
N ARG A 287 -16.10 6.98 -4.09
CA ARG A 287 -16.80 5.95 -4.85
C ARG A 287 -18.31 6.19 -4.85
N GLN A 288 -18.94 6.38 -3.70
CA GLN A 288 -20.38 6.57 -3.59
C GLN A 288 -20.85 7.80 -4.39
N LYS A 289 -20.14 8.92 -4.31
CA LYS A 289 -20.44 10.12 -5.09
C LYS A 289 -20.34 9.91 -6.60
N ALA A 290 -19.35 9.12 -7.03
CA ALA A 290 -19.21 8.76 -8.44
C ALA A 290 -20.39 7.93 -8.94
N LEU A 291 -20.95 7.04 -8.10
CA LEU A 291 -22.13 6.23 -8.44
C LEU A 291 -23.41 7.04 -8.51
N THR A 292 -23.60 8.00 -7.61
CA THR A 292 -24.81 8.85 -7.59
C THR A 292 -24.77 9.97 -8.63
N ALA A 293 -23.75 10.00 -9.50
CA ALA A 293 -23.46 11.09 -10.43
C ALA A 293 -23.49 12.47 -9.76
N PHE A 294 -23.16 12.54 -8.46
CA PHE A 294 -23.23 13.77 -7.70
C PHE A 294 -22.13 14.71 -8.19
N GLY A 295 -22.55 15.77 -8.88
CA GLY A 295 -21.67 16.75 -9.54
C GLY A 295 -20.95 17.71 -8.60
N GLY A 296 -20.81 17.40 -7.29
CA GLY A 296 -20.08 18.21 -6.31
C GLY A 296 -18.56 18.30 -6.53
N ARG A 297 -18.13 18.29 -7.79
CA ARG A 297 -16.79 18.58 -8.27
C ARG A 297 -16.65 20.10 -8.38
N ALA A 298 -15.76 20.68 -7.58
CA ALA A 298 -15.15 21.96 -7.92
C ALA A 298 -13.70 21.68 -8.34
N GLY A 299 -13.33 22.11 -9.55
CA GLY A 299 -11.96 22.02 -10.07
C GLY A 299 -11.83 21.31 -11.44
N ASN A 300 -10.65 21.41 -12.04
CA ASN A 300 -10.35 20.98 -13.41
C ASN A 300 -9.74 19.57 -13.44
N SER A 301 -10.40 18.63 -14.13
CA SER A 301 -9.96 17.23 -14.28
C SER A 301 -8.62 17.08 -15.00
N ASP A 302 -8.23 18.05 -15.84
CA ASP A 302 -7.03 17.97 -16.66
C ASP A 302 -5.76 18.39 -15.89
N LEU A 303 -5.93 19.03 -14.73
CA LEU A 303 -4.85 19.49 -13.85
C LEU A 303 -4.71 18.65 -12.57
N GLY A 304 -5.50 17.59 -12.41
CA GLY A 304 -5.46 16.74 -11.21
C GLY A 304 -6.01 17.41 -9.95
N GLU A 305 -6.78 18.48 -10.09
CA GLU A 305 -7.40 19.24 -9.00
C GLU A 305 -8.90 19.01 -9.01
N THR A 306 -9.33 17.82 -8.57
CA THR A 306 -10.75 17.60 -8.25
C THR A 306 -10.89 17.69 -6.74
N PHE A 307 -11.51 18.76 -6.24
CA PHE A 307 -11.81 18.90 -4.83
C PHE A 307 -13.25 18.45 -4.57
N TYR A 308 -13.40 17.47 -3.69
CA TYR A 308 -14.70 17.17 -3.08
C TYR A 308 -14.93 18.19 -1.97
N ILE A 309 -16.12 18.81 -1.93
CA ILE A 309 -16.54 19.66 -0.81
C ILE A 309 -16.26 18.89 0.49
N ASN A 310 -15.51 19.53 1.41
CA ASN A 310 -14.98 18.94 2.64
C ASN A 310 -16.12 18.36 3.50
N GLU A 311 -16.35 17.05 3.41
CA GLU A 311 -17.34 16.33 4.22
C GLU A 311 -16.72 15.73 5.50
N PHE A 312 -15.40 15.82 5.68
CA PHE A 312 -14.68 15.32 6.86
C PHE A 312 -13.89 16.38 7.66
N PRO A 313 -14.31 17.65 7.78
CA PRO A 313 -13.48 18.68 8.41
C PRO A 313 -13.18 18.37 9.89
N ARG A 314 -14.12 17.75 10.60
CA ARG A 314 -13.96 17.38 12.01
C ARG A 314 -13.02 16.18 12.17
N GLN A 315 -13.25 15.10 11.43
CA GLN A 315 -12.41 13.90 11.51
C GLN A 315 -10.96 14.20 11.14
N ILE A 316 -10.74 15.06 10.14
CA ILE A 316 -9.39 15.53 9.80
C ILE A 316 -8.77 16.31 10.96
N ALA A 317 -9.53 17.19 11.61
CA ALA A 317 -9.03 17.95 12.76
C ALA A 317 -8.69 17.04 13.95
N ASP A 318 -9.53 16.04 14.22
CA ASP A 318 -9.32 15.06 15.28
C ASP A 318 -8.05 14.23 15.02
N VAL A 319 -7.88 13.69 13.81
CA VAL A 319 -6.66 12.96 13.43
C VAL A 319 -5.44 13.89 13.42
N ARG A 320 -5.57 15.13 12.94
CA ARG A 320 -4.48 16.11 12.95
C ARG A 320 -3.99 16.39 14.37
N ALA A 321 -4.89 16.45 15.35
CA ALA A 321 -4.52 16.69 16.74
C ALA A 321 -3.60 15.57 17.29
N ASN A 322 -3.78 14.32 16.85
CA ASN A 322 -2.96 13.18 17.28
C ASN A 322 -1.52 13.24 16.75
N TYR A 323 -1.31 13.83 15.57
CA TYR A 323 -0.01 13.87 14.88
C TYR A 323 0.55 15.28 14.72
N SER A 324 0.04 16.23 15.50
CA SER A 324 0.55 17.60 15.51
C SER A 324 1.87 17.64 16.27
N ILE A 325 2.92 18.07 15.60
CA ILE A 325 4.21 18.32 16.21
C ILE A 325 4.31 19.82 16.45
N PRO A 326 4.35 20.28 17.71
CA PRO A 326 4.59 21.68 18.00
C PRO A 326 5.90 22.13 17.33
N TYR A 327 5.88 23.31 16.70
CA TYR A 327 7.06 23.94 16.08
C TYR A 327 7.54 23.34 14.74
N LEU A 328 6.70 22.51 14.08
CA LEU A 328 6.81 22.12 12.67
C LEU A 328 5.59 22.59 11.86
#